data_AF-A0A818A6D0-F1
#
_entry.id   AF-A0A818A6D0-F1
#
_cell.length_a   1.000
_cell.length_b   1.000
_cell.length_c   1.000
_cell.angle_alpha   90.00
_cell.angle_beta   90.00
_cell.angle_gamma   90.00
#
_symmetry.space_group_name_H-M   'P 1'
#
loop_
_entity.id
_entity.type
_entity.pdbx_description
1 polymer ?
#
loop_
_entity_poly.entity_id
_entity_poly.type
_entity_poly.pdbx_seq_one_letter_code
_entity_poly.pdbx_strand_id
1 'polypeptide(L)'
;MLIKFRVIARAAISDTSLVFKRRSATSTIEVAVDFGSFQVFGMGTDLKQSEFSNHSRPVLAQPIYRSSSSTSSQQKLLQVEFETNPLDKSSDYRVKVVLQSLEIKYNAPTINKLAECFEQNTLHNLQGVKQAVYSTYTDVKQHIDIDLQSAYFLLPNNGVYRDGAAVICMDFGHLTLKRTIKPSENGEQAISLKENTP
;
A
#
# COMPACT_ATOMS: atom_id res chain seq x y z
N MET A 1 -39.06 -9.07 11.13
CA MET A 1 -37.76 -9.76 11.24
C MET A 1 -36.67 -8.74 10.94
N LEU A 2 -35.86 -8.35 11.91
CA LEU A 2 -34.77 -7.38 11.72
C LEU A 2 -33.52 -8.13 11.24
N ILE A 3 -32.99 -7.75 10.08
CA ILE A 3 -31.71 -8.26 9.59
C ILE A 3 -30.60 -7.57 10.38
N LYS A 4 -29.92 -8.32 11.25
CA LYS A 4 -28.77 -7.81 12.01
C LYS A 4 -27.48 -8.04 11.22
N PHE A 5 -26.83 -6.97 10.80
CA PHE A 5 -25.49 -7.04 10.21
C PHE A 5 -24.44 -7.28 11.30
N ARG A 6 -23.48 -8.16 11.03
CA ARG A 6 -22.32 -8.40 11.90
C ARG A 6 -21.05 -7.90 11.19
N VAL A 7 -20.29 -7.05 11.87
CA VAL A 7 -19.00 -6.56 11.35
C VAL A 7 -17.94 -7.66 11.52
N ILE A 8 -17.37 -8.12 10.40
CA ILE A 8 -16.34 -9.18 10.39
C ILE A 8 -14.93 -8.57 10.40
N ALA A 9 -14.73 -7.48 9.66
CA ALA A 9 -13.51 -6.70 9.65
C ALA A 9 -13.82 -5.20 9.53
N ARG A 10 -12.92 -4.36 10.03
CA ARG A 10 -12.99 -2.90 9.91
C ARG A 10 -11.62 -2.37 9.52
N ALA A 11 -11.54 -1.60 8.44
CA ALA A 11 -10.35 -0.85 8.09
C ALA A 11 -10.55 0.64 8.44
N ALA A 12 -9.49 1.29 8.90
CA ALA A 12 -9.45 2.73 9.16
C ALA A 12 -8.18 3.31 8.57
N ILE A 13 -8.31 4.45 7.88
CA ILE A 13 -7.20 5.26 7.39
C ILE A 13 -7.30 6.61 8.08
N SER A 14 -6.19 7.20 8.50
CA SER A 14 -6.16 8.54 9.09
C SER A 14 -4.90 9.29 8.67
N ASP A 15 -4.89 10.60 8.92
CA ASP A 15 -3.78 11.49 8.58
C ASP A 15 -3.47 11.51 7.08
N THR A 16 -4.54 11.60 6.27
CA THR A 16 -4.45 11.71 4.82
C THR A 16 -4.33 13.16 4.39
N SER A 17 -3.38 13.47 3.51
CA SER A 17 -3.31 14.77 2.85
C SER A 17 -3.17 14.64 1.34
N LEU A 18 -3.78 15.58 0.63
CA LEU A 18 -3.61 15.78 -0.81
C LEU A 18 -3.27 17.25 -1.03
N VAL A 19 -2.12 17.51 -1.65
CA VAL A 19 -1.61 18.86 -1.87
C VAL A 19 -1.33 19.06 -3.35
N PHE A 20 -1.86 20.16 -3.90
CA PHE A 20 -1.56 20.62 -5.25
C PHE A 20 -0.77 21.93 -5.16
N LYS A 21 0.39 21.99 -5.80
CA LYS A 21 1.16 23.23 -5.94
C LYS A 21 1.38 23.53 -7.41
N ARG A 22 1.37 24.81 -7.73
CA ARG A 22 1.74 25.31 -9.05
C ARG A 22 2.82 26.35 -8.92
N ARG A 23 3.90 26.23 -9.68
CA ARG A 23 4.94 27.27 -9.77
C ARG A 23 4.56 28.24 -10.89
N SER A 24 4.26 29.48 -10.52
CA SER A 24 3.79 30.53 -11.43
C SER A 24 4.78 30.87 -12.55
N ALA A 25 6.09 30.70 -12.35
CA ALA A 25 7.12 31.02 -13.35
C ALA A 25 7.39 29.91 -14.38
N THR A 26 7.09 28.64 -14.09
CA THR A 26 7.47 27.49 -14.95
C THR A 26 6.29 26.64 -15.38
N SER A 27 5.06 26.99 -14.97
CA SER A 27 3.87 26.14 -15.12
C SER A 27 4.07 24.70 -14.60
N THR A 28 5.03 24.50 -13.68
CA THR A 28 5.25 23.25 -12.96
C THR A 28 4.03 22.95 -12.10
N ILE A 29 3.58 21.69 -12.14
CA ILE A 29 2.55 21.14 -11.27
C ILE A 29 3.24 20.12 -10.36
N GLU A 30 2.99 20.24 -9.05
CA GLU A 30 3.38 19.27 -8.04
C GLU A 30 2.11 18.75 -7.37
N VAL A 31 1.97 17.43 -7.29
CA VAL A 31 0.88 16.75 -6.60
C VAL A 31 1.49 15.82 -5.57
N ALA A 32 1.10 15.95 -4.31
CA ALA A 32 1.54 15.08 -3.23
C ALA A 32 0.33 14.45 -2.53
N VAL A 33 0.34 13.13 -2.39
CA VAL A 33 -0.63 12.35 -1.62
C VAL A 33 0.12 11.67 -0.49
N ASP A 34 -0.38 11.83 0.72
CA ASP A 34 0.16 11.16 1.90
C ASP A 34 -0.93 10.39 2.62
N PHE A 35 -0.62 9.18 3.05
CA PHE A 35 -1.40 8.43 4.02
C PHE A 35 -0.56 8.24 5.27
N GLY A 36 -0.97 8.83 6.39
CA GLY A 36 -0.27 8.69 7.65
C GLY A 36 -0.45 7.30 8.23
N SER A 37 -1.67 6.94 8.64
CA SER A 37 -1.96 5.69 9.36
C SER A 37 -3.02 4.81 8.68
N PHE A 38 -2.88 3.50 8.86
CA PHE A 38 -3.79 2.47 8.34
C PHE A 38 -3.91 1.34 9.35
N GLN A 39 -5.11 1.02 9.80
CA GLN A 39 -5.32 -0.10 10.72
C GLN A 39 -6.48 -0.98 10.25
N VAL A 40 -6.26 -2.28 10.27
CA VAL A 40 -7.31 -3.27 10.05
C VAL A 40 -7.57 -4.00 11.36
N PHE A 41 -8.83 -4.03 11.78
CA PHE A 41 -9.30 -4.73 12.96
C PHE A 41 -10.18 -5.90 12.53
N GLY A 42 -9.96 -7.05 13.16
CA GLY A 42 -10.75 -8.24 12.93
C GLY A 42 -12.00 -8.30 13.81
N MET A 43 -12.62 -9.48 13.82
CA MET A 43 -13.83 -9.74 14.59
C MET A 43 -13.49 -9.79 16.09
N GLY A 44 -14.19 -8.98 16.89
CA GLY A 44 -14.10 -9.07 18.34
C GLY A 44 -14.59 -10.42 18.84
N THR A 45 -13.93 -10.96 19.87
CA THR A 45 -14.23 -12.28 20.43
C THR A 45 -15.45 -12.28 21.35
N ASP A 46 -15.93 -11.10 21.78
CA ASP A 46 -16.98 -10.97 22.80
C ASP A 46 -18.33 -10.50 22.23
N LEU A 47 -19.36 -11.32 22.35
CA LEU A 47 -20.71 -11.09 21.82
C LEU A 47 -21.51 -10.01 22.57
N LYS A 48 -21.01 -9.50 23.71
CA LYS A 48 -21.72 -8.52 24.56
C LYS A 48 -21.14 -7.11 24.56
N GLN A 49 -19.99 -6.87 23.91
CA GLN A 49 -19.28 -5.58 23.96
C GLN A 49 -18.67 -5.16 22.62
N SER A 50 -19.08 -5.80 21.52
CA SER A 50 -18.47 -5.64 20.18
C SER A 50 -18.93 -4.42 19.39
N GLU A 51 -19.85 -3.61 19.91
CA GLU A 51 -20.46 -2.52 19.13
C GLU A 51 -19.70 -1.19 19.22
N PHE A 52 -18.79 -0.96 20.19
CA PHE A 52 -18.26 0.42 20.37
C PHE A 52 -16.78 0.63 20.80
N SER A 53 -15.94 -0.40 20.99
CA SER A 53 -14.52 -0.15 21.31
C SER A 53 -13.54 -0.92 20.40
N ASN A 54 -12.55 -0.20 19.87
CA ASN A 54 -11.46 -0.78 19.07
C ASN A 54 -10.50 -1.63 19.93
N HIS A 55 -10.50 -1.44 21.25
CA HIS A 55 -9.59 -2.11 22.20
C HIS A 55 -9.83 -3.62 22.38
N SER A 56 -11.00 -4.14 22.01
CA SER A 56 -11.35 -5.57 22.15
C SER A 56 -11.18 -6.36 20.83
N ARG A 57 -10.75 -5.71 19.75
CA ARG A 57 -10.64 -6.32 18.42
C ARG A 57 -9.18 -6.62 18.08
N PRO A 58 -8.88 -7.79 17.48
CA PRO A 58 -7.52 -8.10 17.07
C PRO A 58 -7.09 -7.17 15.93
N VAL A 59 -5.90 -6.58 16.04
CA VAL A 59 -5.27 -5.82 14.94
C VAL A 59 -4.72 -6.82 13.93
N LEU A 60 -5.22 -6.76 12.69
CA LEU A 60 -4.84 -7.63 11.58
C LEU A 60 -3.79 -6.99 10.68
N ALA A 61 -3.77 -5.66 10.57
CA ALA A 61 -2.74 -4.97 9.82
C ALA A 61 -2.49 -3.57 10.39
N GLN A 62 -1.22 -3.16 10.41
CA GLN A 62 -0.79 -1.83 10.86
C GLN A 62 0.60 -1.48 10.32
N PRO A 63 0.96 -0.20 10.19
CA PRO A 63 2.28 0.21 9.73
C PRO A 63 3.30 -0.05 10.84
N ILE A 64 4.52 -0.40 10.43
CA ILE A 64 5.69 -0.40 11.30
C ILE A 64 6.50 0.83 10.91
N TYR A 65 6.48 1.83 11.77
CA TYR A 65 7.36 2.99 11.59
C TYR A 65 8.66 2.77 12.34
N ARG A 66 9.78 2.74 11.62
CA ARG A 66 11.09 2.78 12.25
C ARG A 66 11.35 4.24 12.69
N SER A 67 11.76 4.44 13.94
CA SER A 67 12.24 5.74 14.39
C SER A 67 13.56 6.02 13.67
N SER A 68 13.56 6.87 12.65
CA SER A 68 14.78 7.42 12.09
C SER A 68 15.03 8.79 12.73
N SER A 69 16.23 8.96 13.28
CA SER A 69 16.65 10.11 14.08
C SER A 69 16.98 11.37 13.27
N SER A 70 16.27 11.64 12.17
CA SER A 70 16.46 12.90 11.44
C SER A 70 15.26 13.28 10.60
N THR A 71 14.69 14.43 10.99
CA THR A 71 13.82 15.31 10.19
C THR A 71 12.35 14.88 10.10
N SER A 72 11.57 15.43 11.03
CA SER A 72 10.19 16.00 10.97
C SER A 72 9.21 15.72 9.82
N SER A 73 9.42 14.74 8.94
CA SER A 73 8.35 14.20 8.11
C SER A 73 7.60 13.22 9.01
N GLN A 74 6.34 13.57 9.30
CA GLN A 74 5.41 12.66 9.98
C GLN A 74 5.54 11.27 9.34
N GLN A 75 5.60 10.25 10.18
CA GLN A 75 5.76 8.86 9.75
C GLN A 75 4.55 8.48 8.89
N LYS A 76 4.67 8.63 7.57
CA LYS A 76 3.60 8.39 6.60
C LYS A 76 3.75 6.98 6.05
N LEU A 77 2.68 6.19 6.12
CA LEU A 77 2.63 4.87 5.51
C LEU A 77 2.89 4.94 4.01
N LEU A 78 2.20 5.82 3.28
CA LEU A 78 2.38 5.99 1.84
C LEU A 78 2.64 7.46 1.52
N GLN A 79 3.58 7.72 0.64
CA GLN A 79 3.82 9.01 0.00
C GLN A 79 3.85 8.80 -1.51
N VAL A 80 3.05 9.57 -2.23
CA VAL A 80 3.08 9.64 -3.69
C VAL A 80 3.30 11.09 -4.08
N GLU A 81 4.41 11.37 -4.74
CA GLU A 81 4.75 12.69 -5.25
C GLU A 81 4.86 12.64 -6.76
N PHE A 82 4.22 13.58 -7.43
CA PHE A 82 4.32 13.81 -8.86
C PHE A 82 4.75 15.25 -9.10
N GLU A 83 5.74 15.46 -9.97
CA GLU A 83 6.17 16.80 -10.38
C GLU A 83 6.40 16.87 -11.90
N THR A 84 5.98 17.97 -12.52
CA THR A 84 6.38 18.34 -13.90
C THR A 84 7.51 19.37 -13.88
N ASN A 85 8.52 19.20 -14.73
CA ASN A 85 9.69 20.06 -14.79
C ASN A 85 10.33 20.29 -13.39
N PRO A 86 10.80 19.21 -12.72
CA PRO A 86 11.51 19.32 -11.45
C PRO A 86 12.64 20.37 -11.49
N LEU A 87 12.90 20.99 -10.34
CA LEU A 87 13.88 22.10 -10.22
C LEU A 87 15.28 21.73 -10.70
N ASP A 88 15.69 20.49 -10.50
CA ASP A 88 16.99 19.97 -10.92
C ASP A 88 17.08 19.67 -12.43
N LYS A 89 15.98 19.84 -13.17
CA LYS A 89 15.87 19.62 -14.63
C LYS A 89 16.30 18.21 -15.06
N SER A 90 16.26 17.24 -14.15
CA SER A 90 16.69 15.87 -14.45
C SER A 90 15.70 15.09 -15.32
N SER A 91 14.44 15.49 -15.38
CA SER A 91 13.38 14.89 -16.18
C SER A 91 12.29 15.92 -16.49
N ASP A 92 11.41 15.63 -17.44
CA ASP A 92 10.19 16.41 -17.69
C ASP A 92 9.09 16.04 -16.71
N TYR A 93 9.07 14.77 -16.27
CA TYR A 93 8.15 14.24 -15.27
C TYR A 93 8.90 13.45 -14.21
N ARG A 94 8.49 13.58 -12.95
CA ARG A 94 8.97 12.75 -11.85
C ARG A 94 7.78 12.15 -11.10
N VAL A 95 7.85 10.85 -10.83
CA VAL A 95 6.97 10.15 -9.91
C VAL A 95 7.83 9.52 -8.82
N LYS A 96 7.51 9.80 -7.57
CA LYS A 96 8.10 9.15 -6.41
C LYS A 96 7.01 8.46 -5.59
N VAL A 97 7.20 7.20 -5.27
CA VAL A 97 6.30 6.43 -4.40
C VAL A 97 7.12 5.83 -3.27
N VAL A 98 6.77 6.15 -2.03
CA VAL A 98 7.41 5.57 -0.84
C VAL A 98 6.33 4.91 0.00
N LEU A 99 6.50 3.63 0.32
CA LEU A 99 5.64 2.89 1.23
C LEU A 99 6.47 2.39 2.43
N GLN A 100 6.02 2.65 3.64
CA GLN A 100 6.61 2.13 4.88
C GLN A 100 6.19 0.68 5.14
N SER A 101 6.93 0.01 6.02
CA SER A 101 6.67 -1.38 6.35
C SER A 101 5.26 -1.58 6.90
N LEU A 102 4.65 -2.70 6.54
CA LEU A 102 3.32 -3.08 7.02
C LEU A 102 3.40 -4.42 7.75
N GLU A 103 2.93 -4.47 8.99
CA GLU A 103 2.71 -5.71 9.71
C GLU A 103 1.33 -6.25 9.39
N ILE A 104 1.22 -7.54 9.10
CA ILE A 104 -0.03 -8.26 8.92
C ILE A 104 -0.04 -9.45 9.88
N LYS A 105 -1.06 -9.53 10.74
CA LYS A 105 -1.27 -10.60 11.72
C LYS A 105 -2.47 -11.45 11.31
N TYR A 106 -2.22 -12.74 11.13
CA TYR A 106 -3.28 -13.69 10.82
C TYR A 106 -4.20 -13.92 12.03
N ASN A 107 -5.51 -13.95 11.79
CA ASN A 107 -6.53 -14.28 12.77
C ASN A 107 -7.56 -15.25 12.16
N ALA A 108 -7.46 -16.54 12.49
CA ALA A 108 -8.29 -17.62 11.96
C ALA A 108 -9.79 -17.31 12.07
N PRO A 109 -10.35 -16.90 13.23
CA PRO A 109 -11.79 -16.60 13.32
C PRO A 109 -12.25 -15.53 12.34
N THR A 110 -11.44 -14.49 12.13
CA THR A 110 -11.77 -13.42 11.19
C THR A 110 -11.62 -13.88 9.74
N ILE A 111 -10.51 -14.54 9.40
CA ILE A 111 -10.23 -14.98 8.03
C ILE A 111 -11.24 -16.02 7.57
N ASN A 112 -11.58 -16.99 8.41
CA ASN A 112 -12.60 -18.00 8.08
C ASN A 112 -13.95 -17.34 7.79
N LYS A 113 -14.34 -16.35 8.60
CA LYS A 113 -15.60 -15.64 8.39
C LYS A 113 -15.59 -14.75 7.15
N LEU A 114 -14.43 -14.16 6.81
CA LEU A 114 -14.26 -13.46 5.53
C LEU A 114 -14.35 -14.44 4.35
N ALA A 115 -13.71 -15.61 4.43
CA ALA A 115 -13.77 -16.64 3.39
C ALA A 115 -15.22 -17.09 3.15
N GLU A 116 -15.99 -17.36 4.20
CA GLU A 116 -17.43 -17.67 4.09
C GLU A 116 -18.21 -16.58 3.32
N CYS A 117 -17.90 -15.30 3.52
CA CYS A 117 -18.55 -14.21 2.76
C CYS A 117 -18.24 -14.24 1.27
N PHE A 118 -17.05 -14.70 0.87
CA PHE A 118 -16.65 -14.82 -0.53
C PHE A 118 -17.03 -16.16 -1.16
N GLU A 119 -17.25 -17.21 -0.36
CA GLU A 119 -17.78 -18.49 -0.83
C GLU A 119 -19.29 -18.44 -1.04
N GLN A 120 -20.03 -17.72 -0.18
CA GLN A 120 -21.49 -17.55 -0.30
C GLN A 120 -21.89 -16.63 -1.45
N ASN A 121 -20.97 -15.79 -1.91
CA ASN A 121 -21.13 -14.99 -3.12
C ASN A 121 -20.15 -15.56 -4.15
N THR A 122 -20.56 -16.50 -5.00
CA THR A 122 -19.80 -16.81 -6.21
C THR A 122 -19.60 -15.49 -6.94
N LEU A 123 -18.43 -14.86 -6.79
CA LEU A 123 -18.06 -13.62 -7.46
C LEU A 123 -17.87 -13.93 -8.94
N HIS A 124 -18.97 -14.23 -9.63
CA HIS A 124 -19.04 -14.17 -11.07
C HIS A 124 -18.86 -12.69 -11.46
N ASN A 125 -17.85 -12.46 -12.29
CA ASN A 125 -17.38 -11.18 -12.83
C ASN A 125 -16.54 -10.28 -11.91
N LEU A 126 -15.27 -10.67 -11.74
CA LEU A 126 -14.16 -9.72 -11.74
C LEU A 126 -13.36 -9.80 -13.05
N GLN A 127 -14.05 -9.89 -14.19
CA GLN A 127 -13.49 -9.45 -15.47
C GLN A 127 -13.88 -7.99 -15.69
N GLY A 128 -13.17 -7.07 -15.04
CA GLY A 128 -13.52 -5.65 -15.11
C GLY A 128 -12.60 -4.67 -14.38
N VAL A 129 -11.36 -5.05 -14.04
CA VAL A 129 -10.34 -4.08 -13.56
C VAL A 129 -8.98 -4.41 -14.17
N LYS A 130 -8.85 -4.27 -15.49
CA LYS A 130 -7.56 -4.21 -16.18
C LYS A 130 -7.65 -3.30 -17.42
N GLN A 131 -7.56 -1.99 -17.20
CA GLN A 131 -7.10 -0.95 -18.15
C GLN A 131 -7.09 0.38 -17.37
N ALA A 132 -6.10 1.26 -17.42
CA ALA A 132 -5.07 1.49 -18.41
C ALA A 132 -3.84 2.16 -17.76
N VAL A 133 -2.67 1.53 -17.85
CA VAL A 133 -1.38 2.23 -17.77
C VAL A 133 -0.43 1.52 -18.74
N TYR A 134 -0.66 1.69 -20.04
CA TYR A 134 0.31 1.29 -21.06
C TYR A 134 0.46 2.42 -22.08
N SER A 135 1.67 2.99 -22.03
CA SER A 135 2.42 3.63 -23.11
C SER A 135 1.68 4.65 -23.98
N THR A 136 1.71 5.91 -23.57
CA THR A 136 1.90 6.98 -24.56
C THR A 136 3.40 7.16 -24.74
N TYR A 137 3.94 6.65 -25.85
CA TYR A 137 5.25 7.09 -26.34
C TYR A 137 5.18 8.61 -26.49
N THR A 138 5.90 9.29 -25.63
CA THR A 138 6.04 10.74 -25.65
C THR A 138 7.53 11.02 -25.58
N ASP A 139 8.00 11.98 -26.37
CA ASP A 139 9.39 12.46 -26.41
C ASP A 139 9.77 13.20 -25.12
N VAL A 140 9.46 12.61 -23.97
CA VAL A 140 9.58 13.21 -22.65
C VAL A 140 10.38 12.29 -21.76
N LYS A 141 11.36 12.87 -21.07
CA LYS A 141 12.19 12.19 -20.10
C LYS A 141 11.40 11.99 -18.82
N GLN A 142 11.21 10.75 -18.41
CA GLN A 142 10.46 10.42 -17.19
C GLN A 142 11.39 9.79 -16.16
N HIS A 143 11.22 10.16 -14.89
CA HIS A 143 11.92 9.56 -13.77
C HIS A 143 10.92 8.94 -12.79
N ILE A 144 11.03 7.64 -12.55
CA ILE A 144 10.21 6.88 -11.63
C ILE A 144 11.10 6.36 -10.52
N ASP A 145 10.78 6.73 -9.28
CA ASP A 145 11.45 6.27 -8.06
C ASP A 145 10.42 5.63 -7.13
N ILE A 146 10.45 4.31 -7.01
CA ILE A 146 9.55 3.55 -6.16
C ILE A 146 10.38 2.88 -5.07
N ASP A 147 10.00 3.10 -3.81
CA ASP A 147 10.61 2.51 -2.64
C ASP A 147 9.53 1.91 -1.73
N LEU A 148 9.35 0.59 -1.78
CA LEU A 148 8.36 -0.12 -0.98
C LEU A 148 9.05 -0.95 0.09
N GLN A 149 9.03 -0.45 1.32
CA GLN A 149 9.53 -1.16 2.50
C GLN A 149 8.75 -2.46 2.74
N SER A 150 9.40 -3.41 3.42
CA SER A 150 8.87 -4.76 3.54
C SER A 150 7.53 -4.83 4.27
N ALA A 151 6.63 -5.66 3.75
CA ALA A 151 5.49 -6.16 4.48
C ALA A 151 5.84 -7.48 5.19
N TYR A 152 5.39 -7.62 6.43
CA TYR A 152 5.59 -8.81 7.26
C TYR A 152 4.27 -9.50 7.50
N PHE A 153 4.22 -10.82 7.32
CA PHE A 153 3.06 -11.64 7.66
C PHE A 153 3.39 -12.57 8.82
N LEU A 154 2.59 -12.45 9.89
CA LEU A 154 2.72 -13.23 11.11
C LEU A 154 1.58 -14.24 11.20
N LEU A 155 1.94 -15.52 11.15
CA LEU A 155 1.02 -16.63 11.36
C LEU A 155 1.26 -17.23 12.76
N PRO A 156 0.40 -16.93 13.75
CA PRO A 156 0.54 -17.45 15.09
C PRO A 156 0.13 -18.92 15.19
N ASN A 157 0.84 -19.66 16.05
CA ASN A 157 0.46 -21.01 16.43
C ASN A 157 -0.94 -20.98 17.05
N ASN A 158 -1.84 -21.85 16.58
CA ASN A 158 -3.29 -21.88 16.88
C ASN A 158 -4.15 -20.78 16.22
N GLY A 159 -3.61 -20.01 15.27
CA GLY A 159 -4.40 -19.11 14.42
C GLY A 159 -4.91 -17.83 15.09
N VAL A 160 -4.56 -17.56 16.35
CA VAL A 160 -4.85 -16.29 17.03
C VAL A 160 -3.58 -15.74 17.66
N TYR A 161 -3.22 -14.51 17.29
CA TYR A 161 -2.03 -13.86 17.83
C TYR A 161 -2.20 -13.56 19.31
N ARG A 162 -1.20 -13.93 20.12
CA ARG A 162 -1.08 -13.61 21.53
C ARG A 162 0.36 -13.25 21.81
N ASP A 163 0.59 -12.34 22.75
CA ASP A 163 1.95 -11.97 23.14
C ASP A 163 2.70 -13.21 23.65
N GLY A 164 3.91 -13.42 23.13
CA GLY A 164 4.74 -14.60 23.43
C GLY A 164 4.33 -15.89 22.70
N ALA A 165 3.32 -15.87 21.83
CA ALA A 165 2.99 -17.04 21.02
C ALA A 165 4.09 -17.34 20.00
N ALA A 166 4.36 -18.63 19.75
CA ALA A 166 5.18 -19.03 18.61
C ALA A 166 4.50 -18.59 17.30
N VAL A 167 5.25 -17.95 16.40
CA VAL A 167 4.74 -17.47 15.11
C VAL A 167 5.64 -17.89 13.97
N ILE A 168 5.06 -18.19 12.81
CA ILE A 168 5.77 -18.20 11.54
C ILE A 168 5.75 -16.77 11.01
N CYS A 169 6.91 -16.19 10.76
CA CYS A 169 7.06 -14.86 10.17
C CYS A 169 7.52 -15.01 8.72
N MET A 170 6.83 -14.33 7.81
CA MET A 170 7.20 -14.21 6.41
C MET A 170 7.48 -12.74 6.09
N ASP A 171 8.67 -12.46 5.57
CA ASP A 171 9.09 -11.15 5.08
C ASP A 171 8.92 -11.14 3.55
N PHE A 172 8.13 -10.19 3.02
CA PHE A 172 7.88 -10.07 1.57
C PHE A 172 8.99 -9.31 0.83
N GLY A 173 10.03 -8.89 1.53
CA GLY A 173 11.17 -8.20 0.96
C GLY A 173 10.93 -6.71 0.73
N HIS A 174 12.03 -6.02 0.42
CA HIS A 174 12.07 -4.60 0.10
C HIS A 174 12.20 -4.43 -1.41
N LEU A 175 11.34 -3.61 -2.02
CA LEU A 175 11.38 -3.34 -3.46
C LEU A 175 11.78 -1.89 -3.70
N THR A 176 12.94 -1.70 -4.33
CA THR A 176 13.33 -0.41 -4.88
C THR A 176 13.40 -0.49 -6.40
N LEU A 177 12.71 0.41 -7.10
CA LEU A 177 12.75 0.55 -8.55
C LEU A 177 13.07 2.00 -8.90
N LYS A 178 14.22 2.20 -9.55
CA LYS A 178 14.60 3.49 -10.13
C LYS A 178 14.71 3.33 -11.64
N ARG A 179 13.83 4.02 -12.37
CA ARG A 179 13.81 3.97 -13.83
C ARG A 179 13.83 5.38 -14.39
N THR A 180 14.75 5.62 -15.34
CA THR A 180 14.71 6.80 -16.20
C THR A 180 14.36 6.35 -17.60
N ILE A 181 13.25 6.85 -18.13
CA ILE A 181 12.84 6.64 -19.51
C ILE A 181 13.37 7.83 -20.31
N LYS A 182 14.20 7.56 -21.30
CA LYS A 182 14.68 8.56 -22.25
C LYS A 182 13.79 8.57 -23.49
N PRO A 183 13.69 9.69 -24.21
CA PRO A 183 13.10 9.71 -25.55
C PRO A 183 13.76 8.65 -26.45
N SER A 184 12.97 8.03 -27.31
CA SER A 184 13.46 7.04 -28.27
C SER A 184 14.34 7.75 -29.30
N GLU A 185 15.66 7.55 -29.25
CA GLU A 185 16.54 8.10 -30.29
C GLU A 185 16.51 7.29 -31.60
N ASN A 186 15.99 6.06 -31.60
CA ASN A 186 15.65 5.27 -32.80
C ASN A 186 14.65 4.18 -32.37
N GLY A 187 13.55 4.01 -33.10
CA GLY A 187 12.32 3.28 -32.70
C GLY A 187 12.39 1.77 -32.39
N GLU A 188 13.50 1.23 -31.89
CA GLU A 188 13.57 -0.13 -31.37
C GLU A 188 14.48 -0.21 -30.14
N GLN A 189 13.88 -0.39 -28.95
CA GLN A 189 14.55 -1.06 -27.84
C GLN A 189 13.60 -2.10 -27.24
N ALA A 190 13.86 -3.37 -27.57
CA ALA A 190 13.22 -4.51 -26.95
C ALA A 190 13.55 -4.56 -25.45
N ILE A 191 12.52 -4.76 -24.64
CA ILE A 191 12.67 -4.97 -23.19
C ILE A 191 13.29 -6.36 -23.00
N SER A 192 14.60 -6.42 -22.79
CA SER A 192 15.25 -7.67 -22.36
C SER A 192 14.97 -7.87 -20.88
N LEU A 193 13.97 -8.70 -20.57
CA LEU A 193 13.85 -9.33 -19.26
C LEU A 193 14.98 -10.36 -19.18
N LYS A 194 16.05 -10.04 -18.46
CA LYS A 194 17.00 -11.08 -18.04
C LYS A 194 16.32 -11.89 -16.94
N GLU A 195 15.83 -13.06 -17.33
CA GLU A 195 15.44 -14.11 -16.41
C GLU A 195 16.73 -14.67 -15.79
N ASN A 196 16.93 -14.43 -14.49
CA ASN A 196 17.96 -15.14 -13.74
C ASN A 196 17.41 -16.55 -13.46
N THR A 197 17.79 -17.51 -14.29
CA THR A 197 17.67 -18.94 -13.95
C THR A 197 18.81 -19.31 -12.98
N PRO A 198 18.60 -20.33 -12.11
CA PRO A 198 19.37 -20.56 -10.89
C PRO A 198 20.83 -21.01 -11.13
#